data_AF-A0A4S8NZC1-F1
#
_entry.id   AF-A0A4S8NZC1-F1
#
_cell.length_a   1.000
_cell.length_b   1.000
_cell.length_c   1.000
_cell.angle_alpha   90.00
_cell.angle_beta   90.00
_cell.angle_gamma   90.00
#
_symmetry.space_group_name_H-M   'P 1'
#
loop_
_entity.id
_entity.type
_entity.pdbx_description
1 polymer ?
#
loop_
_entity_poly.entity_id
_entity_poly.type
_entity_poly.pdbx_seq_one_letter_code
_entity_poly.pdbx_strand_id
1 'polypeptide(L)'
;MQIVRELDVVEVNNDLHPARRVIIVQREDGFYAYAEQYHFVSKHEGKIVAEGWGTLPGEGIYAYLHDAEIEGRAAFARRHGVDY
;
A
#
# COMPACT_ATOMS: atom_id res chain seq x y z
N MET A 1 2.36 -12.97 -6.47
CA MET A 1 2.30 -11.50 -6.73
C MET A 1 3.65 -10.89 -6.40
N GLN A 2 4.18 -10.03 -7.27
CA GLN A 2 5.46 -9.33 -7.10
C GLN A 2 5.23 -7.82 -7.01
N ILE A 3 5.83 -7.14 -6.03
CA ILE A 3 5.83 -5.66 -5.98
C ILE A 3 6.72 -5.15 -7.11
N VAL A 4 6.15 -4.31 -7.99
CA VAL A 4 6.86 -3.70 -9.13
C VAL A 4 7.01 -2.19 -8.98
N ARG A 5 6.24 -1.57 -8.08
CA ARG A 5 6.38 -0.15 -7.74
C ARG A 5 5.90 0.11 -6.32
N GLU A 6 6.66 0.93 -5.61
CA GLU A 6 6.26 1.52 -4.33
C GLU A 6 6.04 3.01 -4.57
N LEU A 7 4.93 3.55 -4.09
CA LEU A 7 4.64 4.98 -4.15
C LEU A 7 4.99 5.64 -2.81
N ASP A 8 4.84 6.95 -2.75
CA ASP A 8 5.19 7.75 -1.58
C ASP A 8 4.41 7.33 -0.33
N VAL A 9 5.08 7.44 0.81
CA VAL A 9 4.46 7.23 2.12
C VAL A 9 3.66 8.46 2.49
N VAL A 10 2.42 8.25 2.89
CA VAL A 10 1.47 9.28 3.30
C VAL A 10 0.91 8.93 4.67
N GLU A 11 0.88 9.93 5.55
CA GLU A 11 0.22 9.83 6.84
C GLU A 11 -1.30 9.92 6.65
N VAL A 12 -2.02 8.93 7.19
CA VAL A 12 -3.48 8.87 7.16
C VAL A 12 -4.04 8.93 8.57
N ASN A 13 -5.33 9.26 8.70
CA ASN A 13 -6.01 9.29 9.98
C ASN A 13 -6.31 7.86 10.48
N ASN A 14 -5.30 7.19 11.03
CA ASN A 14 -5.41 5.86 11.64
C ASN A 14 -4.54 5.74 12.89
N ASP A 15 -5.16 5.45 14.04
CA ASP A 15 -4.48 5.44 15.35
C ASP A 15 -3.40 4.36 15.49
N LEU A 16 -3.53 3.24 14.78
CA LEU A 16 -2.62 2.10 14.90
C LEU A 16 -1.51 2.15 13.85
N HIS A 17 -1.84 2.56 12.64
CA HIS A 17 -0.96 2.54 11.48
C HIS A 17 -1.14 3.80 10.63
N PRO A 18 -0.61 4.95 11.08
CA PRO A 18 -0.81 6.23 10.41
C PRO A 18 0.03 6.34 9.14
N ALA A 19 1.25 5.78 9.11
CA ALA A 19 2.07 5.73 7.89
C ALA A 19 1.58 4.63 6.95
N ARG A 20 1.17 5.03 5.73
CA ARG A 20 0.71 4.12 4.68
C ARG A 20 1.31 4.46 3.32
N ARG A 21 1.29 3.50 2.40
CA ARG A 21 1.67 3.73 1.00
C ARG A 21 0.86 2.85 0.07
N VAL A 22 0.74 3.28 -1.18
CA VAL A 22 0.24 2.43 -2.26
C VAL A 22 1.41 1.71 -2.90
N ILE A 23 1.20 0.44 -3.25
CA ILE A 23 2.13 -0.35 -4.06
C ILE A 23 1.41 -0.86 -5.30
N ILE A 24 2.16 -1.05 -6.39
CA ILE A 24 1.69 -1.74 -7.59
C ILE A 24 2.34 -3.12 -7.63
N VAL A 25 1.50 -4.13 -7.83
CA VAL A 25 1.93 -5.52 -7.92
C VAL A 25 1.66 -6.07 -9.31
N GLN A 26 2.58 -6.88 -9.80
CA GLN A 26 2.34 -7.74 -10.95
C GLN A 26 1.81 -9.10 -10.46
N ARG A 27 0.70 -9.50 -11.06
CA ARG A 27 0.01 -10.77 -10.84
C ARG A 27 0.65 -11.87 -11.69
N GLU A 28 0.38 -13.11 -11.33
CA GLU A 28 0.90 -14.28 -12.08
C GLU A 28 0.30 -14.40 -13.48
N ASP A 29 -0.90 -13.84 -13.68
CA ASP A 29 -1.57 -13.73 -14.97
C ASP A 29 -1.00 -12.61 -15.87
N GLY A 30 0.05 -11.91 -15.43
CA GLY A 30 0.73 -10.85 -16.18
C GLY A 30 0.10 -9.47 -16.05
N PHE A 31 -1.10 -9.37 -15.45
CA PHE A 31 -1.79 -8.10 -15.19
C PHE A 31 -1.24 -7.40 -13.95
N TYR A 32 -1.59 -6.13 -13.79
CA TYR A 32 -1.25 -5.29 -12.65
C TYR A 32 -2.44 -5.13 -11.71
N ALA A 33 -2.15 -4.93 -10.43
CA ALA A 33 -3.10 -4.53 -9.40
C ALA A 33 -2.43 -3.51 -8.47
N TYR A 34 -3.21 -2.72 -7.74
CA TYR A 34 -2.68 -1.92 -6.65
C TYR A 34 -2.98 -2.59 -5.31
N ALA A 35 -2.19 -2.32 -4.28
CA ALA A 35 -2.48 -2.69 -2.90
C ALA A 35 -2.02 -1.58 -1.96
N GLU A 36 -2.57 -1.55 -0.76
CA GLU A 36 -2.06 -0.69 0.31
C GLU A 36 -1.07 -1.45 1.18
N GLN A 37 -0.05 -0.73 1.65
CA GLN A 37 0.76 -1.16 2.76
C GLN A 37 0.63 -0.20 3.93
N TYR A 38 0.65 -0.77 5.13
CA TYR A 38 0.69 -0.02 6.38
C TYR A 38 1.99 -0.34 7.12
N HIS A 39 2.62 0.69 7.68
CA HIS A 39 3.81 0.49 8.51
C HIS A 39 3.39 -0.07 9.87
N PHE A 40 4.14 -1.05 10.36
CA PHE A 40 3.95 -1.60 11.69
C PHE A 40 5.26 -1.61 12.47
N VAL A 41 5.14 -1.39 13.77
CA VAL A 41 6.22 -1.54 14.75
C VAL A 41 5.70 -2.42 15.88
N SER A 42 6.27 -3.61 16.03
CA SER A 42 5.98 -4.50 17.14
C SER A 42 7.03 -4.35 18.23
N LYS A 43 6.58 -4.09 19.46
CA LYS A 43 7.44 -3.91 20.62
C LYS A 43 7.17 -4.98 21.67
N HIS A 44 8.24 -5.51 22.25
CA HIS A 44 8.21 -6.39 23.41
C HIS A 44 9.15 -5.81 24.47
N GLU A 45 8.64 -5.61 25.69
CA GLU A 45 9.40 -5.01 26.80
C GLU A 45 10.09 -3.67 26.43
N GLY A 46 9.39 -2.84 25.64
CA GLY A 46 9.91 -1.54 25.18
C GLY A 46 10.93 -1.61 24.05
N LYS A 47 11.35 -2.80 23.61
CA LYS A 47 12.27 -3.01 22.49
C LYS A 47 11.51 -3.33 21.22
N ILE A 48 11.93 -2.77 20.09
CA ILE A 48 11.40 -3.13 18.76
C ILE A 48 11.89 -4.55 18.45
N VAL A 49 10.95 -5.47 18.25
CA VAL A 49 11.23 -6.87 17.89
C VAL A 49 10.91 -7.16 16.43
N ALA A 50 10.02 -6.37 15.83
CA ALA A 50 9.74 -6.42 14.39
C ALA A 50 9.28 -5.05 13.91
N GLU A 51 9.69 -4.70 12.69
CA GLU A 51 9.28 -3.49 12.00
C GLU A 51 9.20 -3.80 10.51
N GLY A 52 8.20 -3.24 9.83
CA GLY A 52 8.07 -3.41 8.39
C GLY A 52 6.74 -2.93 7.84
N TRP A 53 6.38 -3.47 6.68
CA TRP A 53 5.19 -3.12 5.93
C TRP A 53 4.26 -4.31 5.81
N GLY A 54 3.04 -4.18 6.36
CA GLY A 54 1.97 -5.14 6.18
C GLY A 54 1.23 -4.84 4.88
N THR A 55 1.03 -5.85 4.02
CA THR A 55 0.33 -5.67 2.73
C THR A 55 -1.12 -6.08 2.87
N LEU A 56 -2.02 -5.15 2.56
CA LEU A 56 -3.46 -5.41 2.46
C LEU A 56 -3.77 -6.11 1.12
N PRO A 57 -4.94 -6.78 1.01
CA PRO A 57 -5.34 -7.41 -0.24
C PRO A 57 -5.27 -6.44 -1.42
N GLY A 58 -4.71 -6.91 -2.54
CA GLY A 58 -4.65 -6.12 -3.77
C GLY A 58 -6.00 -6.03 -4.47
N GLU A 59 -6.24 -4.92 -5.15
CA GLU A 59 -7.47 -4.58 -5.84
C GLU A 59 -7.22 -4.30 -7.34
N GLY A 60 -8.21 -4.70 -8.15
CA GLY A 60 -8.22 -4.47 -9.59
C GLY A 60 -7.41 -5.48 -10.43
N ILE A 61 -7.60 -5.39 -11.75
CA ILE A 61 -6.90 -6.14 -12.79
C ILE A 61 -6.70 -5.18 -13.96
N TYR A 62 -5.48 -4.70 -14.14
CA TYR A 62 -5.13 -3.66 -15.11
C TYR A 62 -4.11 -4.18 -16.12
N ALA A 63 -4.30 -3.86 -17.40
CA ALA A 63 -3.38 -4.26 -18.46
C ALA A 63 -2.03 -3.53 -18.35
N TYR A 64 -2.04 -2.29 -17.85
CA TYR A 64 -0.85 -1.44 -17.77
C TYR A 64 -0.57 -1.01 -16.34
N LEU A 65 0.72 -0.90 -16.03
CA LEU A 65 1.20 -0.45 -14.71
C LEU A 65 0.68 0.95 -14.38
N HIS A 66 0.65 1.85 -15.37
CA HIS A 66 0.20 3.23 -15.19
C HIS A 66 -1.27 3.32 -14.75
N ASP A 67 -2.15 2.48 -15.29
CA ASP A 67 -3.57 2.47 -14.94
C ASP A 67 -3.76 2.00 -13.49
N ALA A 68 -3.03 0.94 -13.09
CA ALA A 68 -3.04 0.47 -11.71
C ALA A 68 -2.55 1.56 -10.73
N GLU A 69 -1.55 2.35 -11.14
CA GLU A 69 -1.06 3.47 -10.33
C GLU A 69 -2.10 4.56 -10.16
N ILE A 70 -2.70 5.04 -11.25
CA ILE A 70 -3.74 6.08 -11.21
C ILE A 70 -4.90 5.64 -10.31
N GLU A 71 -5.41 4.42 -10.52
CA GLU A 71 -6.52 3.89 -9.74
C GLU A 71 -6.14 3.69 -8.27
N GLY A 72 -4.91 3.22 -8.01
CA GLY A 72 -4.40 3.08 -6.63
C GLY A 72 -4.35 4.41 -5.89
N ARG A 73 -3.81 5.47 -6.53
CA ARG A 73 -3.78 6.82 -5.95
C ARG A 73 -5.19 7.35 -5.70
N ALA A 74 -6.08 7.23 -6.69
CA ALA A 74 -7.45 7.71 -6.59
C ALA A 74 -8.26 6.97 -5.49
N ALA A 75 -8.11 5.65 -5.40
CA ALA A 75 -8.76 4.84 -4.37
C ALA A 75 -8.23 5.19 -2.97
N PHE A 76 -6.90 5.34 -2.83
CA PHE A 76 -6.26 5.71 -1.57
C PHE A 76 -6.72 7.08 -1.07
N ALA A 77 -6.67 8.10 -1.94
CA ALA A 77 -7.13 9.45 -1.65
C ALA A 77 -8.60 9.47 -1.19
N ARG A 78 -9.47 8.74 -1.91
CA ARG A 78 -10.90 8.60 -1.55
C ARG A 78 -11.10 7.92 -0.20
N ARG A 79 -10.31 6.89 0.10
CA ARG A 79 -10.46 6.06 1.31
C ARG A 79 -9.99 6.80 2.57
N HIS A 80 -8.89 7.53 2.47
CA HIS A 80 -8.25 8.17 3.62
C HIS A 80 -8.50 9.68 3.70
N GLY A 81 -9.10 10.28 2.67
CA GLY A 81 -9.39 11.71 2.64
C GLY A 81 -8.13 12.57 2.56
N VAL A 82 -7.13 12.11 1.81
CA VAL A 82 -5.82 12.77 1.64
C VAL A 82 -5.58 13.11 0.18
N ASP A 83 -4.81 14.17 -0.06
CA ASP A 83 -4.26 14.45 -1.39
C ASP A 83 -3.03 13.57 -1.64
N TYR A 84 -2.90 13.03 -2.85
CA TYR A 84 -1.88 12.07 -3.23
C TYR A 84 -1.31 12.37 -4.62
#